data_AF-A0A5C5TMN9-F1
#
_entry.id   AF-A0A5C5TMN9-F1
#
_cell.length_a   1.000
_cell.length_b   1.000
_cell.length_c   1.000
_cell.angle_alpha   90.00
_cell.angle_beta   90.00
_cell.angle_gamma   90.00
#
_symmetry.space_group_name_H-M   'P 1'
#
loop_
_entity.id
_entity.type
_entity.pdbx_description
1 polymer ?
#
loop_
_entity_poly.entity_id
_entity_poly.type
_entity_poly.pdbx_seq_one_letter_code
_entity_poly.pdbx_strand_id
1 'polypeptide(L)'
;MLTPCPIDVSVHKRFRRALGAAALLAALAACADGGDRPPPALGGGRTGPVRADGTAPSGIVAQHADRLDALRRSTASETEGYSIAIAAINGRLQAGTTPANRDLVERWNAAQGHLDTITANLGQLDALAAQVRQQVTTVAAVPVATRPAPDRRAARTSESEADRTRQELRRLAGEIDGEIARQSTFLMTERPTLAALGYAVNAGRPGTLRTAGGAGR
;
A
#
# COMPACT_ATOMS: atom_id res chain seq x y z
N MET A 1 39.83 -7.96 41.70
CA MET A 1 39.48 -6.60 41.24
C MET A 1 39.78 -6.53 39.75
N LEU A 2 38.79 -6.77 38.89
CA LEU A 2 38.95 -6.66 37.43
C LEU A 2 38.22 -5.41 36.93
N THR A 3 38.99 -4.52 36.34
CA THR A 3 38.58 -3.28 35.69
C THR A 3 37.77 -3.59 34.42
N PRO A 4 36.59 -3.00 34.19
CA PRO A 4 35.91 -3.10 32.91
C PRO A 4 36.47 -2.09 31.89
N CYS A 5 36.78 -2.57 30.69
CA CYS A 5 37.13 -1.74 29.54
C CYS A 5 35.92 -0.92 29.04
N PRO A 6 36.13 0.31 28.53
CA PRO A 6 35.05 1.12 27.97
C PRO A 6 34.66 0.61 26.58
N ILE A 7 33.36 0.34 26.41
CA ILE A 7 32.75 0.07 25.11
C ILE A 7 32.67 1.40 24.34
N ASP A 8 33.29 1.43 23.17
CA ASP A 8 33.36 2.59 22.28
C ASP A 8 31.96 3.03 21.80
N VAL A 9 31.53 4.23 22.20
CA VAL A 9 30.19 4.80 21.95
C VAL A 9 30.10 5.48 20.57
N SER A 10 31.16 5.46 19.74
CA SER A 10 31.21 6.25 18.51
C SER A 10 30.48 5.62 17.33
N VAL A 11 30.26 4.30 17.32
CA VAL A 11 29.53 3.61 16.23
C VAL A 11 28.01 3.77 16.35
N HIS A 12 27.49 4.03 17.55
CA HIS A 12 26.06 4.19 17.82
C HIS A 12 25.44 5.48 17.22
N LYS A 13 26.27 6.48 16.88
CA LYS A 13 25.79 7.75 16.32
C LYS A 13 25.44 7.70 14.83
N ARG A 14 25.98 6.75 14.06
CA ARG A 14 25.71 6.66 12.62
C ARG A 14 24.44 5.88 12.29
N PHE A 15 24.01 4.96 13.16
CA PHE A 15 22.75 4.21 12.98
C PHE A 15 21.50 4.98 13.46
N ARG A 16 21.63 5.91 14.41
CA ARG A 16 20.50 6.71 14.92
C ARG A 16 20.05 7.86 14.02
N ARG A 17 20.76 8.15 12.92
CA ARG A 17 20.38 9.25 12.01
C ARG A 17 19.35 8.87 10.93
N ALA A 18 18.95 7.59 10.83
CA ALA A 18 17.95 7.16 9.85
C ALA A 18 16.55 6.88 10.46
N LEU A 19 16.36 7.07 11.78
CA LEU A 19 15.15 6.64 12.49
C LEU A 19 14.47 7.75 13.31
N GLY A 20 14.72 9.02 13.01
CA GLY A 20 14.12 10.14 13.74
C GLY A 20 13.89 11.37 12.89
N ALA A 21 12.86 11.35 12.04
CA ALA A 21 12.14 12.54 11.56
C ALA A 21 10.95 12.15 10.66
N ALA A 22 10.02 11.31 11.15
CA ALA A 22 8.75 11.09 10.45
C ALA A 22 7.59 10.98 11.44
N ALA A 23 7.47 12.00 12.29
CA ALA A 23 6.25 12.31 12.99
C ALA A 23 6.16 13.83 13.09
N LEU A 24 5.42 14.48 12.19
CA LEU A 24 4.55 15.61 12.55
C LEU A 24 3.71 16.09 11.35
N LEU A 25 2.40 16.10 11.58
CA LEU A 25 1.38 16.97 11.00
C LEU A 25 1.84 18.21 10.20
N ALA A 26 1.25 18.39 9.01
CA ALA A 26 0.79 19.67 8.45
C ALA A 26 -0.26 19.33 7.36
N ALA A 27 -1.57 19.57 7.51
CA ALA A 27 -2.29 20.84 7.60
C ALA A 27 -2.10 21.78 6.39
N LEU A 28 -3.13 21.79 5.53
CA LEU A 28 -3.72 22.89 4.75
C LEU A 28 -2.90 24.17 4.42
N ALA A 29 -2.94 24.49 3.12
CA ALA A 29 -3.06 25.82 2.48
C ALA A 29 -1.85 26.78 2.38
N ALA A 30 -1.47 27.09 1.12
CA ALA A 30 -1.12 28.42 0.54
C ALA A 30 -0.27 28.17 -0.74
N CYS A 31 -0.75 28.45 -1.96
CA CYS A 31 -0.78 29.73 -2.69
C CYS A 31 0.59 30.38 -3.00
N ALA A 32 0.77 30.60 -4.31
CA ALA A 32 1.61 31.58 -5.03
C ALA A 32 3.13 31.37 -5.15
N ASP A 33 3.59 31.08 -6.38
CA ASP A 33 4.48 31.91 -7.25
C ASP A 33 4.73 31.10 -8.57
N GLY A 34 4.86 31.60 -9.80
CA GLY A 34 5.05 32.95 -10.32
C GLY A 34 6.14 32.99 -11.42
N GLY A 35 5.86 32.53 -12.66
CA GLY A 35 6.67 32.72 -13.89
C GLY A 35 8.01 31.96 -13.97
N ASP A 36 8.62 31.61 -15.11
CA ASP A 36 8.45 32.05 -16.50
C ASP A 36 9.13 31.01 -17.45
N ARG A 37 8.64 30.99 -18.69
CA ARG A 37 9.28 30.58 -19.96
C ARG A 37 9.07 29.16 -20.56
N PRO A 38 8.46 29.08 -21.78
CA PRO A 38 8.24 27.84 -22.53
C PRO A 38 9.29 27.57 -23.62
N PRO A 39 9.51 26.31 -24.02
CA PRO A 39 10.08 25.97 -25.33
C PRO A 39 8.98 25.70 -26.40
N PRO A 40 9.30 25.87 -27.70
CA PRO A 40 8.32 25.94 -28.78
C PRO A 40 7.74 24.58 -29.20
N ALA A 41 6.52 24.66 -29.73
CA ALA A 41 5.70 23.60 -30.30
C ALA A 41 6.37 22.83 -31.44
N LEU A 42 6.05 21.53 -31.55
CA LEU A 42 6.02 20.76 -32.80
C LEU A 42 5.30 19.43 -32.55
N GLY A 43 4.32 19.09 -33.40
CA GLY A 43 3.81 17.72 -33.52
C GLY A 43 2.32 17.60 -33.31
N GLY A 44 1.55 17.82 -34.38
CA GLY A 44 0.12 17.56 -34.41
C GLY A 44 -0.19 16.08 -34.24
N GLY A 45 -0.95 15.78 -33.20
CA GLY A 45 -1.72 14.55 -33.05
C GLY A 45 -3.12 14.97 -32.69
N ARG A 46 -4.03 14.89 -33.67
CA ARG A 46 -5.45 15.19 -33.52
C ARG A 46 -6.01 14.33 -32.38
N THR A 47 -6.09 14.87 -31.16
CA THR A 47 -6.96 14.33 -30.14
C THR A 47 -8.37 14.60 -30.64
N GLY A 48 -8.98 13.58 -31.24
CA GLY A 48 -10.42 13.60 -31.47
C GLY A 48 -11.10 13.92 -30.14
N PRO A 49 -12.32 14.49 -30.16
CA PRO A 49 -13.05 14.71 -28.93
C PRO A 49 -13.12 13.35 -28.22
N VAL A 50 -12.48 13.26 -27.05
CA VAL A 50 -12.82 12.25 -26.05
C VAL A 50 -14.26 12.61 -25.70
N ARG A 51 -15.18 11.98 -26.42
CA ARG A 51 -16.57 11.95 -26.03
C ARG A 51 -16.51 11.31 -24.66
N ALA A 52 -16.79 12.09 -23.63
CA ALA A 52 -17.19 11.56 -22.35
C ALA A 52 -18.49 10.78 -22.60
N ASP A 53 -18.37 9.62 -23.24
CA ASP A 53 -19.40 8.61 -23.26
C ASP A 53 -19.58 8.28 -21.80
N GLY A 54 -20.71 8.66 -21.23
CA GLY A 54 -21.05 8.34 -19.86
C GLY A 54 -20.85 6.84 -19.69
N THR A 55 -19.74 6.47 -19.06
CA THR A 55 -19.44 5.08 -18.75
C THR A 55 -20.64 4.62 -17.96
N ALA A 56 -21.35 3.62 -18.50
CA ALA A 56 -22.42 2.99 -17.75
C ALA A 56 -21.90 2.71 -16.32
N PRO A 57 -22.74 2.84 -15.28
CA PRO A 57 -22.30 2.65 -13.90
C PRO A 57 -21.47 1.37 -13.71
N SER A 58 -21.77 0.33 -14.49
CA SER A 58 -21.04 -0.94 -14.62
C SER A 58 -19.55 -0.80 -15.02
N GLY A 59 -19.20 0.15 -15.89
CA GLY A 59 -17.83 0.39 -16.33
C GLY A 59 -16.92 0.98 -15.24
N ILE A 60 -17.47 1.84 -14.38
CA ILE A 60 -16.74 2.40 -13.24
C ILE A 60 -16.51 1.32 -12.17
N VAL A 61 -17.53 0.49 -11.90
CA VAL A 61 -17.39 -0.65 -10.98
C VAL A 61 -16.31 -1.61 -11.46
N ALA A 62 -16.29 -1.96 -12.76
CA ALA A 62 -15.27 -2.82 -13.34
C ALA A 62 -13.85 -2.22 -13.18
N GLN A 63 -13.68 -0.93 -13.46
CA GLN A 63 -12.40 -0.24 -13.28
C GLN A 63 -11.88 -0.29 -11.83
N HIS A 64 -12.77 -0.10 -10.84
CA HIS A 64 -12.36 -0.20 -9.44
C HIS A 64 -12.01 -1.63 -9.04
N ALA A 65 -12.73 -2.63 -9.55
CA ALA A 65 -12.42 -4.05 -9.31
C ALA A 65 -11.06 -4.43 -9.91
N ASP A 66 -10.78 -4.03 -11.16
CA ASP A 66 -9.49 -4.27 -11.81
C ASP A 66 -8.32 -3.65 -11.02
N ARG A 67 -8.53 -2.44 -10.48
CA ARG A 67 -7.53 -1.77 -9.65
C ARG A 67 -7.30 -2.48 -8.31
N LEU A 68 -8.36 -2.96 -7.67
CA LEU A 68 -8.25 -3.78 -6.46
C LEU A 68 -7.45 -5.07 -6.74
N ASP A 69 -7.75 -5.75 -7.85
CA ASP A 69 -7.05 -6.99 -8.21
C ASP A 69 -5.60 -6.78 -8.62
N ALA A 70 -5.27 -5.63 -9.22
CA ALA A 70 -3.89 -5.23 -9.46
C ALA A 70 -3.11 -5.01 -8.14
N LEU A 71 -3.73 -4.31 -7.18
CA LEU A 71 -3.14 -4.07 -5.85
C LEU A 71 -2.93 -5.36 -5.06
N ARG A 72 -3.91 -6.28 -5.12
CA ARG A 72 -3.80 -7.61 -4.50
C ARG A 72 -2.64 -8.41 -5.09
N ARG A 73 -2.52 -8.47 -6.42
CA ARG A 73 -1.42 -9.18 -7.10
C ARG A 73 -0.05 -8.59 -6.76
N SER A 74 0.07 -7.26 -6.78
CA SER A 74 1.31 -6.59 -6.36
C SER A 74 1.65 -6.95 -4.91
N THR A 75 0.71 -6.80 -3.98
CA THR A 75 0.94 -7.10 -2.56
C THR A 75 1.33 -8.57 -2.33
N ALA A 76 0.69 -9.52 -3.03
CA ALA A 76 1.06 -10.93 -2.97
C ALA A 76 2.51 -11.16 -3.43
N SER A 77 2.91 -10.58 -4.57
CA SER A 77 4.28 -10.66 -5.09
C SER A 77 5.31 -10.06 -4.13
N GLU A 78 5.01 -8.90 -3.53
CA GLU A 78 5.91 -8.26 -2.56
C GLU A 78 6.02 -9.08 -1.26
N THR A 79 4.92 -9.69 -0.81
CA THR A 79 4.91 -10.55 0.38
C THR A 79 5.76 -11.81 0.15
N GLU A 80 5.66 -12.40 -1.04
CA GLU A 80 6.49 -13.54 -1.43
C GLU A 80 7.97 -13.14 -1.46
N GLY A 81 8.32 -12.03 -2.12
CA GLY A 81 9.69 -11.50 -2.16
C GLY A 81 10.27 -11.24 -0.75
N TYR A 82 9.48 -10.62 0.12
CA TYR A 82 9.82 -10.44 1.53
C TYR A 82 10.10 -11.79 2.24
N SER A 83 9.21 -12.77 2.09
CA SER A 83 9.35 -14.07 2.75
C SER A 83 10.63 -14.82 2.31
N ILE A 84 10.96 -14.75 1.02
CA ILE A 84 12.17 -15.34 0.45
C ILE A 84 13.42 -14.65 1.01
N ALA A 85 13.40 -13.32 1.12
CA ALA A 85 14.51 -12.56 1.69
C ALA A 85 14.76 -12.93 3.17
N ILE A 86 13.69 -13.00 3.99
CA ILE A 86 13.77 -13.42 5.40
C ILE A 86 14.31 -14.85 5.53
N ALA A 87 13.78 -15.79 4.74
CA ALA A 87 14.22 -17.18 4.76
C ALA A 87 15.71 -17.32 4.40
N ALA A 88 16.17 -16.60 3.36
CA ALA A 88 17.56 -16.60 2.96
C ALA A 88 18.49 -16.01 4.04
N ILE A 89 18.08 -14.92 4.70
CA ILE A 89 18.84 -14.32 5.81
C ILE A 89 18.93 -15.31 6.97
N ASN A 90 17.80 -15.89 7.39
CA ASN A 90 17.76 -16.83 8.51
C ASN A 90 18.63 -18.07 8.24
N GLY A 91 18.55 -18.66 7.05
CA GLY A 91 19.37 -19.81 6.68
C GLY A 91 20.87 -19.50 6.75
N ARG A 92 21.29 -18.31 6.31
CA ARG A 92 22.68 -17.88 6.42
C ARG A 92 23.08 -17.64 7.87
N LEU A 93 22.26 -16.95 8.67
CA LEU A 93 22.54 -16.71 10.08
C LEU A 93 22.68 -18.02 10.87
N GLN A 94 21.87 -19.04 10.57
CA GLN A 94 21.96 -20.37 11.17
C GLN A 94 23.26 -21.10 10.80
N ALA A 95 23.74 -20.96 9.57
CA ALA A 95 25.04 -21.50 9.15
C ALA A 95 26.23 -20.78 9.79
N GLY A 96 26.00 -19.62 10.39
CA GLY A 96 27.04 -18.75 10.95
C GLY A 96 27.63 -17.83 9.88
N THR A 97 27.79 -16.56 10.21
CA THR A 97 28.23 -15.53 9.26
C THR A 97 29.15 -14.55 9.97
N THR A 98 29.98 -13.83 9.21
CA THR A 98 30.74 -12.72 9.77
C THR A 98 29.78 -11.59 10.16
N PRO A 99 29.95 -10.96 11.34
CA PRO A 99 29.21 -9.76 11.71
C PRO A 99 29.24 -8.71 10.58
N ALA A 100 28.09 -8.08 10.33
CA ALA A 100 27.92 -7.09 9.25
C ALA A 100 28.25 -7.61 7.83
N ASN A 101 27.90 -8.86 7.52
CA ASN A 101 28.02 -9.38 6.16
C ASN A 101 27.18 -8.54 5.17
N ARG A 102 27.86 -7.98 4.15
CA ARG A 102 27.26 -7.11 3.13
C ARG A 102 26.09 -7.79 2.40
N ASP A 103 26.21 -9.06 2.05
CA ASP A 103 25.13 -9.78 1.33
C ASP A 103 23.85 -9.86 2.16
N LEU A 104 23.97 -9.99 3.47
CA LEU A 104 22.82 -10.04 4.38
C LEU A 104 22.20 -8.66 4.59
N VAL A 105 23.03 -7.62 4.64
CA VAL A 105 22.56 -6.23 4.68
C VAL A 105 21.80 -5.90 3.41
N GLU A 106 22.30 -6.29 2.23
CA GLU A 106 21.61 -6.08 0.95
C GLU A 106 20.26 -6.81 0.91
N ARG A 107 20.19 -8.06 1.37
CA ARG A 107 18.92 -8.81 1.47
C ARG A 107 17.94 -8.21 2.46
N TRP A 108 18.44 -7.72 3.60
CA TRP A 108 17.62 -7.05 4.60
C TRP A 108 17.04 -5.74 4.05
N ASN A 109 17.86 -4.95 3.32
CA ASN A 109 17.39 -3.75 2.62
C ASN A 109 16.34 -4.09 1.55
N ALA A 110 16.51 -5.19 0.81
CA ALA A 110 15.50 -5.66 -0.15
C ALA A 110 14.18 -6.03 0.56
N ALA A 111 14.25 -6.74 1.70
CA ALA A 111 13.08 -7.03 2.53
C ALA A 111 12.38 -5.75 3.03
N GLN A 112 13.14 -4.70 3.38
CA GLN A 112 12.56 -3.40 3.71
C GLN A 112 11.80 -2.79 2.52
N GLY A 113 12.42 -2.82 1.33
CA GLY A 113 11.80 -2.34 0.10
C GLY A 113 10.45 -3.01 -0.19
N HIS A 114 10.36 -4.34 0.00
CA HIS A 114 9.09 -5.05 -0.15
C HIS A 114 8.00 -4.56 0.83
N LEU A 115 8.33 -4.37 2.11
CA LEU A 115 7.38 -3.84 3.10
C LEU A 115 6.98 -2.38 2.81
N ASP A 116 7.88 -1.58 2.25
CA ASP A 116 7.59 -0.20 1.86
C ASP A 116 6.67 -0.15 0.63
N THR A 117 6.85 -1.03 -0.37
CA THR A 117 5.91 -1.17 -1.48
C THR A 117 4.53 -1.62 -1.00
N ILE A 118 4.45 -2.59 -0.06
CA ILE A 118 3.18 -2.99 0.55
C ILE A 118 2.52 -1.81 1.29
N THR A 119 3.32 -0.97 1.95
CA THR A 119 2.81 0.26 2.61
C THR A 119 2.26 1.26 1.58
N ALA A 120 2.92 1.41 0.43
CA ALA A 120 2.41 2.23 -0.66
C ALA A 120 1.10 1.67 -1.24
N ASN A 121 1.00 0.36 -1.41
CA ASN A 121 -0.22 -0.32 -1.86
C ASN A 121 -1.38 -0.10 -0.88
N LEU A 122 -1.12 -0.16 0.42
CA LEU A 122 -2.12 0.16 1.46
C LEU A 122 -2.67 1.58 1.29
N GLY A 123 -1.80 2.57 1.08
CA GLY A 123 -2.24 3.95 0.79
C GLY A 123 -3.07 4.07 -0.50
N GLN A 124 -2.76 3.27 -1.52
CA GLN A 124 -3.56 3.21 -2.75
C GLN A 124 -4.93 2.54 -2.53
N LEU A 125 -5.01 1.52 -1.66
CA LEU A 125 -6.28 0.91 -1.26
C LEU A 125 -7.15 1.89 -0.48
N ASP A 126 -6.58 2.66 0.46
CA ASP A 126 -7.31 3.70 1.20
C ASP A 126 -7.91 4.76 0.27
N ALA A 127 -7.13 5.20 -0.72
CA ALA A 127 -7.61 6.12 -1.75
C ALA A 127 -8.71 5.51 -2.61
N LEU A 128 -8.58 4.24 -3.01
CA LEU A 128 -9.61 3.51 -3.76
C LEU A 128 -10.90 3.37 -2.93
N ALA A 129 -10.78 3.06 -1.63
CA ALA A 129 -11.92 2.97 -0.72
C ALA A 129 -12.68 4.30 -0.62
N ALA A 130 -11.97 5.43 -0.53
CA ALA A 130 -12.57 6.75 -0.53
C ALA A 130 -13.33 7.05 -1.84
N GLN A 131 -12.76 6.69 -2.99
CA GLN A 131 -13.40 6.84 -4.30
C GLN A 131 -14.68 6.00 -4.42
N VAL A 132 -14.63 4.72 -4.03
CA VAL A 132 -15.79 3.84 -4.05
C VAL A 132 -16.89 4.35 -3.10
N ARG A 133 -16.54 4.83 -1.91
CA ARG A 133 -17.52 5.45 -0.99
C ARG A 133 -18.18 6.70 -1.57
N GLN A 134 -17.42 7.58 -2.23
CA GLN A 134 -17.99 8.73 -2.95
C GLN A 134 -18.93 8.29 -4.07
N GLN A 135 -18.56 7.24 -4.82
CA GLN A 135 -19.42 6.70 -5.87
C GLN A 135 -20.73 6.14 -5.31
N VAL A 136 -20.69 5.43 -4.17
CA VAL A 136 -21.90 4.96 -3.46
C VAL A 136 -22.82 6.13 -3.11
N THR A 137 -22.27 7.22 -2.57
CA THR A 137 -23.09 8.42 -2.24
C THR A 137 -23.68 9.08 -3.49
N THR A 138 -22.92 9.13 -4.58
CA THR A 138 -23.38 9.72 -5.85
C THR A 138 -24.52 8.91 -6.46
N VAL A 139 -24.40 7.57 -6.50
CA VAL A 139 -25.45 6.68 -7.02
C VAL A 139 -26.68 6.67 -6.11
N ALA A 140 -26.51 6.83 -4.79
CA ALA A 140 -27.63 6.95 -3.85
C ALA A 140 -28.38 8.29 -3.99
N ALA A 141 -27.69 9.36 -4.40
CA ALA A 141 -28.26 10.69 -4.58
C ALA A 141 -29.07 10.84 -5.88
N VAL A 142 -29.00 9.89 -6.82
CA VAL A 142 -29.83 9.89 -8.03
C VAL A 142 -31.23 9.38 -7.66
N PRO A 143 -32.27 10.24 -7.60
CA PRO A 143 -33.62 9.76 -7.39
C PRO A 143 -34.04 8.98 -8.64
N VAL A 144 -34.47 7.73 -8.46
CA VAL A 144 -34.86 6.86 -9.57
C VAL A 144 -36.10 7.39 -10.33
N ALA A 145 -36.74 8.43 -9.82
CA ALA A 145 -37.93 9.05 -10.39
C ALA A 145 -37.69 10.20 -11.41
N THR A 146 -36.47 10.70 -11.65
CA THR A 146 -36.30 11.92 -12.48
C THR A 146 -36.07 11.70 -13.97
N ARG A 147 -35.94 10.46 -14.46
CA ARG A 147 -35.98 10.23 -15.91
C ARG A 147 -37.44 9.93 -16.29
N PRO A 148 -38.11 10.74 -17.14
CA PRO A 148 -39.39 10.35 -17.71
C PRO A 148 -39.14 9.13 -18.59
N ALA A 149 -39.25 7.94 -18.01
CA ALA A 149 -39.34 6.72 -18.78
C ALA A 149 -40.74 6.72 -19.42
N PRO A 150 -40.85 6.64 -20.77
CA PRO A 150 -42.15 6.70 -21.44
C PRO A 150 -43.09 5.58 -20.97
N ASP A 151 -42.52 4.46 -20.48
CA ASP A 151 -43.24 3.32 -19.96
C ASP A 151 -42.75 2.90 -18.56
N ARG A 152 -43.70 2.41 -17.73
CA ARG A 152 -43.40 1.82 -16.41
C ARG A 152 -42.38 0.68 -16.45
N ARG A 153 -42.28 -0.05 -17.58
CA ARG A 153 -41.30 -1.13 -17.75
C ARG A 153 -39.87 -0.59 -17.81
N ALA A 154 -39.65 0.48 -18.57
CA ALA A 154 -38.35 1.11 -18.67
C ALA A 154 -37.89 1.71 -17.32
N ALA A 155 -38.81 2.28 -16.54
CA ALA A 155 -38.50 2.74 -15.17
C ALA A 155 -38.06 1.61 -14.23
N ARG A 156 -38.73 0.45 -14.27
CA ARG A 156 -38.37 -0.72 -13.44
C ARG A 156 -36.99 -1.27 -13.80
N THR A 157 -36.63 -1.25 -15.08
CA THR A 157 -35.30 -1.71 -15.53
C THR A 157 -34.20 -0.81 -14.99
N SER A 158 -34.35 0.52 -15.11
CA SER A 158 -33.35 1.45 -14.59
C SER A 158 -33.21 1.43 -13.06
N GLU A 159 -34.32 1.20 -12.33
CA GLU A 159 -34.28 0.99 -10.87
C GLU A 159 -33.47 -0.27 -10.53
N SER A 160 -33.76 -1.38 -11.21
CA SER A 160 -33.07 -2.65 -10.99
C SER A 160 -31.58 -2.56 -11.31
N GLU A 161 -31.20 -1.82 -12.36
CA GLU A 161 -29.80 -1.58 -12.70
C GLU A 161 -29.09 -0.74 -11.63
N ALA A 162 -29.72 0.33 -11.14
CA ALA A 162 -29.18 1.16 -10.07
C ALA A 162 -29.01 0.39 -8.75
N ASP A 163 -29.97 -0.49 -8.41
CA ASP A 163 -29.90 -1.35 -7.23
C ASP A 163 -28.77 -2.38 -7.32
N ARG A 164 -28.60 -3.01 -8.49
CA ARG A 164 -27.48 -3.92 -8.75
C ARG A 164 -26.14 -3.20 -8.60
N THR A 165 -25.97 -2.03 -9.23
CA THR A 165 -24.75 -1.23 -9.07
C THR A 165 -24.51 -0.83 -7.61
N ARG A 166 -25.56 -0.45 -6.86
CA ARG A 166 -25.43 -0.13 -5.43
C ARG A 166 -24.96 -1.34 -4.61
N GLN A 167 -25.46 -2.53 -4.90
CA GLN A 167 -25.04 -3.77 -4.24
C GLN A 167 -23.59 -4.12 -4.59
N GLU A 168 -23.21 -4.00 -5.85
CA GLU A 168 -21.84 -4.25 -6.33
C GLU A 168 -20.84 -3.30 -5.66
N LEU A 169 -21.12 -1.99 -5.62
CA LEU A 169 -20.27 -1.02 -4.94
C LEU A 169 -20.12 -1.28 -3.43
N ARG A 170 -21.21 -1.70 -2.76
CA ARG A 170 -21.16 -2.07 -1.33
C ARG A 170 -20.28 -3.29 -1.09
N ARG A 171 -20.40 -4.31 -1.95
CA ARG A 171 -19.53 -5.49 -1.88
C ARG A 171 -18.08 -5.09 -2.10
N LEU A 172 -17.80 -4.29 -3.13
CA LEU A 172 -16.45 -3.83 -3.46
C LEU A 172 -15.84 -3.01 -2.32
N ALA A 173 -16.61 -2.11 -1.69
CA ALA A 173 -16.17 -1.36 -0.52
C ALA A 173 -15.75 -2.30 0.63
N GLY A 174 -16.58 -3.29 0.96
CA GLY A 174 -16.25 -4.29 1.98
C GLY A 174 -15.03 -5.15 1.63
N GLU A 175 -14.85 -5.47 0.34
CA GLU A 175 -13.67 -6.19 -0.15
C GLU A 175 -12.36 -5.37 -0.03
N ILE A 176 -12.42 -4.06 -0.27
CA ILE A 176 -11.28 -3.14 -0.11
C ILE A 176 -10.97 -2.96 1.39
N ASP A 177 -11.98 -2.70 2.22
CA ASP A 177 -11.79 -2.54 3.67
C ASP A 177 -11.20 -3.82 4.31
N GLY A 178 -11.64 -5.00 3.86
CA GLY A 178 -11.07 -6.27 4.29
C GLY A 178 -9.60 -6.46 3.87
N GLU A 179 -9.21 -5.97 2.68
CA GLU A 179 -7.81 -6.01 2.24
C GLU A 179 -6.94 -5.03 3.03
N ILE A 180 -7.42 -3.80 3.25
CA ILE A 180 -6.75 -2.79 4.09
C ILE A 180 -6.46 -3.36 5.49
N ALA A 181 -7.46 -3.96 6.13
CA ALA A 181 -7.29 -4.56 7.45
C ALA A 181 -6.22 -5.66 7.46
N ARG A 182 -6.25 -6.57 6.47
CA ARG A 182 -5.24 -7.64 6.34
C ARG A 182 -3.83 -7.08 6.17
N GLN A 183 -3.64 -6.14 5.25
CA GLN A 183 -2.33 -5.55 4.97
C GLN A 183 -1.79 -4.74 6.16
N SER A 184 -2.66 -3.98 6.84
CA SER A 184 -2.29 -3.26 8.06
C SER A 184 -1.80 -4.22 9.15
N THR A 185 -2.53 -5.31 9.41
CA THR A 185 -2.12 -6.31 10.42
C THR A 185 -0.80 -6.99 10.04
N PHE A 186 -0.61 -7.30 8.76
CA PHE A 186 0.65 -7.84 8.27
C PHE A 186 1.82 -6.88 8.53
N LEU A 187 1.70 -5.61 8.13
CA LEU A 187 2.75 -4.60 8.33
C LEU A 187 3.07 -4.36 9.80
N MET A 188 2.06 -4.35 10.68
CA MET A 188 2.24 -4.24 12.13
C MET A 188 3.04 -5.40 12.73
N THR A 189 2.95 -6.59 12.12
CA THR A 189 3.65 -7.80 12.57
C THR A 189 5.06 -7.90 11.98
N GLU A 190 5.21 -7.58 10.69
CA GLU A 190 6.46 -7.82 9.96
C GLU A 190 7.48 -6.70 10.13
N ARG A 191 7.09 -5.43 10.24
CA ARG A 191 8.06 -4.33 10.48
C ARG A 191 8.92 -4.53 11.74
N PRO A 192 8.36 -4.85 12.92
CA PRO A 192 9.19 -5.12 14.10
C PRO A 192 10.01 -6.41 13.96
N THR A 193 9.47 -7.43 13.27
CA THR A 193 10.20 -8.67 12.98
C THR A 193 11.43 -8.41 12.12
N LEU A 194 11.30 -7.62 11.06
CA LEU A 194 12.42 -7.22 10.20
C LEU A 194 13.42 -6.32 10.96
N ALA A 195 12.95 -5.44 11.84
CA ALA A 195 13.83 -4.63 12.69
C ALA A 195 14.67 -5.52 13.63
N ALA A 196 14.06 -6.52 14.26
CA ALA A 196 14.75 -7.53 15.07
C ALA A 196 15.82 -8.29 14.26
N LEU A 197 15.47 -8.70 13.03
CA LEU A 197 16.40 -9.38 12.13
C LEU A 197 17.60 -8.51 11.75
N GLY A 198 17.41 -7.19 11.60
CA GLY A 198 18.50 -6.25 11.34
C GLY A 198 19.59 -6.28 12.42
N TYR A 199 19.21 -6.40 13.70
CA TYR A 199 20.17 -6.58 14.79
C TYR A 199 20.92 -7.90 14.69
N ALA A 200 20.24 -8.99 14.31
CA ALA A 200 20.84 -10.30 14.12
C ALA A 200 21.84 -10.32 12.95
N VAL A 201 21.50 -9.67 11.83
CA VAL A 201 22.39 -9.47 10.68
C VAL A 201 23.65 -8.71 11.09
N ASN A 202 23.51 -7.63 11.84
CA ASN A 202 24.68 -6.87 12.33
C ASN A 202 25.55 -7.72 13.28
N ALA A 203 24.92 -8.55 14.11
CA ALA A 203 25.59 -9.44 15.04
C ALA A 203 26.21 -10.70 14.38
N GLY A 204 25.89 -10.97 13.11
CA GLY A 204 26.36 -12.13 12.33
C GLY A 204 25.80 -13.48 12.79
N ARG A 205 24.85 -13.48 13.73
CA ARG A 205 24.28 -14.67 14.36
C ARG A 205 22.78 -14.48 14.62
N PRO A 206 22.00 -15.56 14.75
CA PRO A 206 20.58 -15.45 15.07
C PRO A 206 20.40 -14.66 16.36
N GLY A 207 19.51 -13.67 16.34
CA GLY A 207 19.12 -12.96 17.54
C GLY A 207 18.38 -13.90 18.49
N THR A 208 18.60 -13.78 19.80
CA THR A 208 17.86 -14.55 20.82
C THR A 208 16.43 -14.07 21.00
N LEU A 209 15.90 -13.26 20.07
CA LEU A 209 14.53 -12.79 20.10
C LEU A 209 13.60 -13.95 19.77
N ARG A 210 13.25 -14.62 20.86
CA ARG A 210 12.04 -15.40 21.09
C ARG A 210 10.92 -14.83 20.22
N THR A 211 10.53 -15.64 19.24
CA THR A 211 9.20 -15.76 18.66
C THR A 211 8.12 -15.29 19.66
N ALA A 212 7.81 -14.00 19.65
CA ALA A 212 6.69 -13.43 20.37
C ALA A 212 5.54 -13.34 19.37
N GLY A 213 4.93 -14.50 19.07
CA GLY A 213 3.75 -14.59 18.22
C GLY A 213 3.69 -15.89 17.44
N GLY A 214 2.86 -16.83 17.90
CA GLY A 214 2.38 -17.94 17.05
C GLY A 214 2.68 -19.35 17.55
N ALA A 215 2.32 -19.68 18.79
CA ALA A 215 1.86 -21.03 19.08
C ALA A 215 0.43 -21.18 18.51
N GLY A 216 0.20 -22.21 17.69
CA GLY A 216 -1.13 -22.68 17.32
C GLY A 216 -1.56 -22.37 15.88
N ARG A 217 -1.10 -23.19 14.93
CA ARG A 217 -1.97 -23.94 14.00
C ARG A 217 -1.30 -25.26 13.65
#